data_AF-A0A1I2IKX4-F1
#
_entry.id   AF-A0A1I2IKX4-F1
#
_cell.length_a   1.000
_cell.length_b   1.000
_cell.length_c   1.000
_cell.angle_alpha   90.00
_cell.angle_beta   90.00
_cell.angle_gamma   90.00
#
_symmetry.space_group_name_H-M   'P 1'
#
loop_
_entity.id
_entity.type
_entity.pdbx_description
1 polymer ?
#
loop_
_entity_poly.entity_id
_entity_poly.type
_entity_poly.pdbx_seq_one_letter_code
_entity_poly.pdbx_strand_id
1 'polypeptide(L)'
;MATPLIRLGICDSVIDFFKADFSIDQNGNIVFDYGDGKLETFGINKHITPKLCPPWVSHKLDLPAITDVYIFESAIEALCFAQCKWSKLKEQGFMKALFLSIGSLTLPQVTEWISESLKGKDFHFVFSNTLLGRVMDCRMAARLANKTVRVTHYDETVFVDFAGHTYQFNEDDFTLSAFKKASGFYFKNARTHKPPSPHKSYKDLLKSVNRA
;
A
#
# COMPACT_ATOMS: atom_id res chain seq x y z
N MET A 1 22.27 7.14 -11.94
CA MET A 1 22.21 5.92 -11.10
C MET A 1 21.21 6.14 -9.97
N ALA A 2 20.38 5.14 -9.66
CA ALA A 2 19.37 5.20 -8.60
C ALA A 2 19.99 4.97 -7.20
N THR A 3 21.00 5.77 -6.84
CA THR A 3 21.82 5.61 -5.63
C THR A 3 20.99 5.47 -4.34
N PRO A 4 19.87 6.20 -4.13
CA PRO A 4 19.04 6.00 -2.93
C PRO A 4 18.42 4.60 -2.82
N LEU A 5 18.03 3.98 -3.94
CA LEU A 5 17.43 2.64 -3.96
C LEU A 5 18.47 1.56 -3.64
N ILE A 6 19.67 1.68 -4.23
CA ILE A 6 20.77 0.76 -3.98
C ILE A 6 21.19 0.82 -2.51
N ARG A 7 21.28 2.02 -1.92
CA ARG A 7 21.55 2.19 -0.48
C ARG A 7 20.46 1.61 0.43
N LEU A 8 19.23 1.53 -0.06
CA LEU A 8 18.13 0.88 0.63
C LEU A 8 18.17 -0.67 0.49
N GLY A 9 19.11 -1.20 -0.28
CA GLY A 9 19.26 -2.64 -0.56
C GLY A 9 18.28 -3.16 -1.61
N ILE A 10 17.73 -2.29 -2.46
CA ILE A 10 16.94 -2.72 -3.61
C ILE A 10 17.89 -3.13 -4.73
N CYS A 11 17.76 -4.37 -5.20
CA CYS A 11 18.63 -4.93 -6.24
C CYS A 11 18.25 -4.45 -7.65
N ASP A 12 19.21 -4.52 -8.57
CA ASP A 12 19.04 -4.03 -9.94
C ASP A 12 17.83 -4.64 -10.64
N SER A 13 17.53 -5.92 -10.43
CA SER A 13 16.37 -6.55 -11.07
C SER A 13 15.01 -5.96 -10.65
N VAL A 14 14.89 -5.46 -9.41
CA VAL A 14 13.68 -4.75 -8.95
C VAL A 14 13.67 -3.33 -9.53
N ILE A 15 14.83 -2.66 -9.53
CA ILE A 15 14.98 -1.32 -10.11
C ILE A 15 14.62 -1.34 -11.59
N ASP A 16 15.12 -2.31 -12.33
CA ASP A 16 14.89 -2.49 -13.77
C ASP A 16 13.43 -2.77 -14.10
N PHE A 17 12.73 -3.47 -13.21
CA PHE A 17 11.29 -3.66 -13.34
C PHE A 17 10.59 -2.31 -13.26
N PHE A 18 10.76 -1.57 -12.16
CA PHE A 18 10.09 -0.27 -11.95
C PHE A 18 10.69 0.92 -12.70
N LYS A 19 11.73 0.73 -13.54
CA LYS A 19 12.50 1.85 -14.13
C LYS A 19 11.69 2.84 -14.96
N ALA A 20 10.55 2.40 -15.49
CA ALA A 20 9.65 3.23 -16.28
C ALA A 20 8.67 4.04 -15.40
N ASP A 21 8.57 3.74 -14.11
CA ASP A 21 7.54 4.28 -13.20
C ASP A 21 8.09 5.33 -12.22
N PHE A 22 9.39 5.62 -12.31
CA PHE A 22 10.03 6.70 -11.57
C PHE A 22 11.05 7.43 -12.45
N SER A 23 11.36 8.65 -12.07
CA SER A 23 12.46 9.43 -12.64
C SER A 23 13.50 9.77 -11.58
N ILE A 24 14.62 10.31 -12.01
CA ILE A 24 15.68 10.80 -11.11
C ILE A 24 15.81 12.30 -11.32
N ASP A 25 15.66 13.09 -10.26
CA ASP A 25 15.82 14.54 -10.33
C ASP A 25 17.29 14.96 -10.42
N GLN A 26 17.53 16.26 -10.62
CA GLN A 26 18.88 16.85 -10.69
C GLN A 26 19.74 16.62 -9.43
N ASN A 27 19.13 16.28 -8.28
CA ASN A 27 19.81 16.02 -7.02
C ASN A 27 20.02 14.51 -6.78
N GLY A 28 19.65 13.65 -7.73
CA GLY A 28 19.73 12.20 -7.60
C GLY A 28 18.63 11.59 -6.73
N ASN A 29 17.56 12.32 -6.42
CA ASN A 29 16.39 11.78 -5.74
C ASN A 29 15.52 11.00 -6.72
N ILE A 30 14.89 9.95 -6.21
CA ILE A 30 13.87 9.19 -6.93
C ILE A 30 12.55 9.95 -6.86
N VAL A 31 11.90 10.14 -7.99
CA VAL A 31 10.65 10.88 -8.12
C VAL A 31 9.58 9.99 -8.74
N PHE A 32 8.48 9.81 -8.02
CA PHE A 32 7.29 9.12 -8.52
C PHE A 32 6.20 10.16 -8.82
N ASP A 33 5.67 10.14 -10.04
CA ASP A 33 4.65 11.08 -10.49
C ASP A 33 3.24 10.46 -10.32
N TYR A 34 2.42 11.09 -9.49
CA TYR A 34 1.03 10.68 -9.22
C TYR A 34 0.04 11.39 -10.16
N GLY A 35 0.52 12.23 -11.08
CA GLY A 35 -0.29 13.12 -11.89
C GLY A 35 -0.65 14.43 -11.17
N ASP A 36 -1.21 15.39 -11.90
CA ASP A 36 -1.67 16.69 -11.39
C ASP A 36 -0.61 17.47 -10.59
N GLY A 37 0.67 17.31 -10.98
CA GLY A 37 1.82 17.92 -10.31
C GLY A 37 2.07 17.39 -8.89
N LYS A 38 1.47 16.25 -8.52
CA LYS A 38 1.70 15.58 -7.23
C LYS A 38 2.86 14.59 -7.37
N LEU A 39 3.92 14.83 -6.62
CA LEU A 39 5.13 14.01 -6.65
C LEU A 39 5.42 13.41 -5.28
N GLU A 40 5.83 12.14 -5.28
CA GLU A 40 6.60 11.58 -4.17
C GLU A 40 8.09 11.71 -4.50
N THR A 41 8.88 12.11 -3.51
CA THR A 41 10.32 12.26 -3.66
C THR A 41 11.04 11.47 -2.57
N PHE A 42 11.88 10.54 -2.98
CA PHE A 42 12.69 9.70 -2.10
C PHE A 42 14.19 9.92 -2.37
N GLY A 43 14.89 10.45 -1.37
CA GLY A 43 16.32 10.71 -1.38
C GLY A 43 17.00 10.20 -0.11
N ILE A 44 18.31 10.39 -0.03
CA ILE A 44 19.16 9.84 1.04
C ILE A 44 18.68 10.26 2.45
N ASN A 45 18.25 11.51 2.61
CA ASN A 45 17.82 12.08 3.90
C ASN A 45 16.40 12.64 3.87
N LYS A 46 15.62 12.31 2.83
CA LYS A 46 14.35 12.97 2.56
C LYS A 46 13.37 11.99 1.96
N HIS A 47 12.18 11.92 2.53
CA HIS A 47 11.05 11.23 1.93
C HIS A 47 9.83 12.14 2.04
N ILE A 48 9.35 12.64 0.90
CA ILE A 48 8.13 13.44 0.81
C ILE A 48 7.11 12.61 0.05
N THR A 49 5.94 12.42 0.64
CA THR A 49 4.79 11.77 0.02
C THR A 49 3.64 12.77 -0.16
N PRO A 50 2.91 12.72 -1.27
CA PRO A 50 1.68 13.49 -1.40
C PRO A 50 0.64 12.98 -0.39
N LYS A 51 -0.06 13.89 0.28
CA LYS A 51 -1.11 13.53 1.26
C LYS A 51 -2.41 13.11 0.57
N LEU A 52 -2.82 13.89 -0.43
CA LEU A 52 -4.07 13.75 -1.19
C LEU A 52 -3.72 13.85 -2.68
N CYS A 53 -3.85 12.75 -3.41
CA CYS A 53 -3.44 12.66 -4.80
C CYS A 53 -4.27 11.61 -5.57
N PRO A 54 -4.28 11.67 -6.91
CA PRO A 54 -4.62 10.50 -7.72
C PRO A 54 -3.70 9.33 -7.37
N PRO A 55 -4.01 8.08 -7.75
CA PRO A 55 -3.13 6.96 -7.45
C PRO A 55 -1.89 7.01 -8.36
N TRP A 56 -0.71 6.74 -7.80
CA TRP A 56 0.42 6.30 -8.61
C TRP A 56 0.15 4.85 -9.03
N VAL A 57 0.41 4.55 -10.30
CA VAL A 57 0.12 3.26 -10.93
C VAL A 57 1.41 2.74 -11.56
N SER A 58 1.88 1.57 -11.13
CA SER A 58 3.06 0.94 -11.74
C SER A 58 2.73 0.41 -13.13
N HIS A 59 3.53 0.78 -14.12
CA HIS A 59 3.44 0.36 -15.51
C HIS A 59 2.06 0.61 -16.15
N LYS A 60 2.04 0.93 -17.44
CA LYS A 60 0.78 0.94 -18.21
C LYS A 60 0.48 -0.50 -18.63
N LEU A 61 -0.13 -1.27 -17.73
CA LEU A 61 -0.52 -2.65 -18.00
C LEU A 61 -1.95 -2.74 -18.54
N ASP A 62 -2.18 -3.78 -19.35
CA ASP A 62 -3.49 -4.15 -19.84
C ASP A 62 -4.35 -4.68 -18.68
N LEU A 63 -5.28 -3.86 -18.19
CA LEU A 63 -6.11 -4.15 -17.00
C LEU A 63 -6.84 -5.51 -17.03
N PRO A 64 -7.32 -6.04 -18.17
CA PRO A 64 -7.87 -7.39 -18.28
C PRO A 64 -6.90 -8.49 -17.82
N ALA A 65 -5.61 -8.37 -18.10
CA ALA A 65 -4.58 -9.37 -17.77
C ALA A 65 -4.17 -9.36 -16.29
N ILE A 66 -4.44 -8.27 -15.57
CA ILE A 66 -4.18 -8.15 -14.14
C ILE A 66 -5.09 -9.10 -13.36
N THR A 67 -4.55 -9.81 -12.36
CA THR A 67 -5.34 -10.59 -11.40
C THR A 67 -5.17 -10.09 -9.97
N ASP A 68 -4.00 -9.52 -9.66
CA ASP A 68 -3.60 -9.14 -8.31
C ASP A 68 -3.31 -7.62 -8.26
N VAL A 69 -3.94 -6.92 -7.32
CA VAL A 69 -3.81 -5.47 -7.13
C VAL A 69 -3.23 -5.21 -5.74
N TYR A 70 -1.99 -4.74 -5.70
CA TYR A 70 -1.28 -4.39 -4.48
C TYR A 70 -1.40 -2.89 -4.21
N ILE A 71 -1.89 -2.52 -3.02
CA ILE A 71 -2.18 -1.13 -2.66
C ILE A 71 -1.29 -0.69 -1.49
N PHE A 72 -0.64 0.45 -1.65
CA PHE A 72 0.39 1.01 -0.76
C PHE A 72 0.07 2.44 -0.34
N GLU A 73 0.70 2.89 0.75
CA GLU A 73 0.71 4.29 1.22
C GLU A 73 1.68 5.17 0.42
N SER A 74 2.73 4.59 -0.18
CA SER A 74 3.73 5.30 -1.00
C SER A 74 4.32 4.36 -2.06
N ALA A 75 4.78 4.92 -3.17
CA ALA A 75 5.37 4.18 -4.28
C ALA A 75 6.70 3.54 -3.88
N ILE A 76 7.50 4.18 -3.02
CA ILE A 76 8.72 3.56 -2.50
C ILE A 76 8.43 2.28 -1.68
N GLU A 77 7.30 2.20 -0.98
CA GLU A 77 6.91 0.96 -0.27
C GLU A 77 6.59 -0.17 -1.25
N ALA A 78 6.08 0.14 -2.45
CA ALA A 78 5.87 -0.87 -3.50
C ALA A 78 7.19 -1.52 -3.92
N LEU A 79 8.23 -0.71 -4.15
CA LEU A 79 9.57 -1.21 -4.47
C LEU A 79 10.16 -2.02 -3.31
N CYS A 80 9.99 -1.56 -2.06
CA CYS A 80 10.50 -2.27 -0.88
C CYS A 80 9.80 -3.62 -0.68
N PHE A 81 8.48 -3.67 -0.86
CA PHE A 81 7.71 -4.91 -0.82
C PHE A 81 8.14 -5.86 -1.94
N ALA A 82 8.30 -5.35 -3.16
CA ALA A 82 8.75 -6.14 -4.30
C ALA A 82 10.12 -6.75 -4.04
N GLN A 83 11.09 -5.99 -3.49
CA GLN A 83 12.38 -6.52 -3.07
C GLN A 83 12.24 -7.67 -2.07
N CYS A 84 11.37 -7.52 -1.06
CA CYS A 84 11.16 -8.54 -0.03
C CYS A 84 10.40 -9.78 -0.53
N LYS A 85 9.62 -9.67 -1.60
CA LYS A 85 8.77 -10.74 -2.15
C LYS A 85 9.14 -11.13 -3.58
N TRP A 86 10.35 -10.76 -4.02
CA TRP A 86 10.76 -10.79 -5.42
C TRP A 86 10.60 -12.16 -6.08
N SER A 87 11.12 -13.22 -5.44
CA SER A 87 11.03 -14.58 -5.96
C SER A 87 9.57 -15.05 -6.09
N LYS A 88 8.73 -14.77 -5.09
CA LYS A 88 7.32 -15.14 -5.11
C LYS A 88 6.55 -14.40 -6.20
N LEU A 89 6.80 -13.11 -6.39
CA LEU A 89 6.16 -12.33 -7.44
C LEU A 89 6.59 -12.79 -8.85
N LYS A 90 7.84 -13.25 -9.03
CA LYS A 90 8.27 -13.91 -10.28
C LYS A 90 7.46 -15.17 -10.55
N GLU A 91 7.37 -16.06 -9.57
CA GLU A 91 6.65 -17.33 -9.68
C GLU A 91 5.17 -17.14 -10.00
N GLN A 92 4.54 -16.12 -9.41
CA GLN A 92 3.13 -15.78 -9.63
C GLN A 92 2.89 -15.04 -10.96
N GLY A 93 3.96 -14.54 -11.59
CA GLY A 93 3.94 -13.81 -12.84
C GLY A 93 3.71 -12.31 -12.62
N PHE A 94 4.80 -11.53 -12.61
CA PHE A 94 4.77 -10.07 -12.45
C PHE A 94 3.79 -9.35 -13.37
N MET A 95 3.60 -9.86 -14.59
CA MET A 95 2.69 -9.26 -15.58
C MET A 95 1.22 -9.25 -15.16
N LYS A 96 0.86 -10.02 -14.13
CA LYS A 96 -0.50 -10.07 -13.56
C LYS A 96 -0.68 -9.18 -12.33
N ALA A 97 0.39 -8.57 -11.83
CA ALA A 97 0.39 -7.73 -10.65
C ALA A 97 0.34 -6.25 -11.02
N LEU A 98 -0.60 -5.52 -10.43
CA LEU A 98 -0.69 -4.07 -10.49
C LEU A 98 -0.31 -3.48 -9.13
N PHE A 99 0.65 -2.56 -9.08
CA PHE A 99 1.01 -1.85 -7.86
C PHE A 99 0.41 -0.44 -7.91
N LEU A 100 -0.31 -0.09 -6.85
CA LEU A 100 -0.97 1.20 -6.68
C LEU A 100 -0.50 1.86 -5.40
N SER A 101 -0.15 3.14 -5.45
CA SER A 101 0.01 3.93 -4.24
C SER A 101 -1.06 5.00 -4.17
N ILE A 102 -1.73 5.10 -3.03
CA ILE A 102 -2.89 5.99 -2.84
C ILE A 102 -2.65 7.12 -1.83
N GLY A 103 -1.41 7.25 -1.35
CA GLY A 103 -1.07 8.20 -0.29
C GLY A 103 -1.67 7.84 1.07
N SER A 104 -1.51 8.74 2.04
CA SER A 104 -2.01 8.57 3.41
C SER A 104 -3.50 8.95 3.57
N LEU A 105 -4.05 9.77 2.67
CA LEU A 105 -5.45 10.14 2.65
C LEU A 105 -6.04 9.79 1.29
N THR A 106 -6.98 8.85 1.27
CA THR A 106 -7.59 8.41 0.02
C THR A 106 -8.75 9.32 -0.35
N LEU A 107 -8.72 9.83 -1.58
CA LEU A 107 -9.86 10.51 -2.21
C LEU A 107 -10.99 9.51 -2.49
N PRO A 108 -12.27 9.88 -2.24
CA PRO A 108 -13.40 9.02 -2.60
C PRO A 108 -13.36 8.57 -4.07
N GLN A 109 -12.98 9.48 -4.97
CA GLN A 109 -12.87 9.23 -6.41
C GLN A 109 -11.84 8.15 -6.73
N VAL A 110 -10.74 8.07 -5.97
CA VAL A 110 -9.71 7.05 -6.15
C VAL A 110 -10.28 5.69 -5.77
N THR A 111 -10.98 5.60 -4.64
CA THR A 111 -11.59 4.34 -4.23
C THR A 111 -12.72 3.89 -5.15
N GLU A 112 -13.49 4.83 -5.71
CA GLU A 112 -14.52 4.56 -6.72
C GLU A 112 -13.89 4.00 -7.99
N TRP A 113 -12.88 4.69 -8.52
CA TRP A 113 -12.12 4.23 -9.69
C TRP A 113 -11.54 2.83 -9.50
N ILE A 114 -10.94 2.53 -8.34
CA ILE A 114 -10.42 1.19 -8.03
C ILE A 114 -11.57 0.16 -8.04
N SER A 115 -12.68 0.46 -7.36
CA SER A 115 -13.81 -0.47 -7.23
C SER A 115 -14.49 -0.78 -8.56
N GLU A 116 -14.52 0.19 -9.48
CA GLU A 116 -15.14 0.07 -10.79
C GLU A 116 -14.20 -0.57 -11.81
N SER A 117 -12.97 -0.05 -11.91
CA SER A 117 -12.01 -0.45 -12.95
C SER A 117 -11.34 -1.78 -12.65
N LEU A 118 -11.23 -2.16 -11.38
CA LEU A 118 -10.52 -3.36 -10.92
C LEU A 118 -11.48 -4.34 -10.23
N LYS A 119 -12.76 -4.29 -10.59
CA LYS A 119 -13.79 -5.18 -10.05
C LYS A 119 -13.41 -6.66 -10.29
N GLY A 120 -13.52 -7.46 -9.24
CA GLY A 120 -13.30 -8.91 -9.30
C GLY A 120 -11.83 -9.36 -9.21
N LYS A 121 -10.87 -8.42 -9.15
CA LYS A 121 -9.46 -8.74 -8.89
C LYS A 121 -9.22 -9.12 -7.43
N ASP A 122 -8.07 -9.74 -7.15
CA ASP A 122 -7.57 -9.97 -5.80
C ASP A 122 -6.84 -8.73 -5.29
N PHE A 123 -7.28 -8.18 -4.16
CA PHE A 123 -6.74 -6.99 -3.54
C PHE A 123 -5.82 -7.35 -2.36
N HIS A 124 -4.64 -6.74 -2.39
CA HIS A 124 -3.56 -6.93 -1.43
C HIS A 124 -3.21 -5.59 -0.79
N PHE A 125 -3.65 -5.36 0.44
CA PHE A 125 -3.33 -4.15 1.18
C PHE A 125 -1.98 -4.30 1.86
N VAL A 126 -1.05 -3.43 1.50
CA VAL A 126 0.33 -3.43 1.99
C VAL A 126 0.62 -2.12 2.72
N PHE A 127 -0.34 -1.69 3.54
CA PHE A 127 -0.19 -0.53 4.41
C PHE A 127 0.69 -0.84 5.62
N SER A 128 1.19 0.20 6.28
CA SER A 128 2.03 0.06 7.47
C SER A 128 1.40 -0.83 8.57
N ASN A 129 2.25 -1.44 9.39
CA ASN A 129 1.86 -2.17 10.59
C ASN A 129 1.69 -1.22 11.80
N THR A 130 1.05 -0.08 11.56
CA THR A 130 0.67 0.91 12.58
C THR A 130 -0.85 0.89 12.75
N LEU A 131 -1.39 1.53 13.79
CA LEU A 131 -2.84 1.71 13.90
C LEU A 131 -3.42 2.34 12.62
N LEU A 132 -2.80 3.40 12.10
CA LEU A 132 -3.28 4.06 10.88
C LEU A 132 -3.31 3.12 9.67
N GLY A 133 -2.24 2.33 9.46
CA GLY A 133 -2.22 1.36 8.36
C GLY A 133 -3.27 0.26 8.51
N ARG A 134 -3.57 -0.16 9.75
CA ARG A 134 -4.66 -1.13 10.05
C ARG A 134 -6.05 -0.52 9.84
N VAL A 135 -6.22 0.78 10.14
CA VAL A 135 -7.43 1.54 9.79
C VAL A 135 -7.62 1.62 8.28
N MET A 136 -6.53 1.86 7.53
CA MET A 136 -6.56 1.90 6.06
C MET A 136 -6.96 0.56 5.45
N ASP A 137 -6.47 -0.56 6.00
CA ASP A 137 -6.89 -1.90 5.56
C ASP A 137 -8.42 -2.07 5.68
N CYS A 138 -9.00 -1.70 6.83
CA CYS A 138 -10.44 -1.80 7.09
C CYS A 138 -11.25 -0.86 6.19
N ARG A 139 -10.82 0.39 6.05
CA ARG A 139 -11.49 1.39 5.19
C ARG A 139 -11.49 0.96 3.74
N MET A 140 -10.35 0.50 3.23
CA MET A 140 -10.24 0.07 1.85
C MET A 140 -11.10 -1.18 1.58
N ALA A 141 -11.06 -2.17 2.48
CA ALA A 141 -11.91 -3.36 2.39
C ALA A 141 -13.40 -3.00 2.35
N ALA A 142 -13.85 -2.12 3.25
CA ALA A 142 -15.24 -1.67 3.30
C ALA A 142 -15.64 -0.92 2.03
N ARG A 143 -14.79 -0.01 1.56
CA ARG A 143 -15.08 0.83 0.39
C ARG A 143 -15.16 0.02 -0.89
N LEU A 144 -14.29 -0.98 -1.09
CA LEU A 144 -14.37 -1.93 -2.20
C LEU A 144 -15.66 -2.77 -2.17
N ALA A 145 -16.24 -2.98 -0.99
CA ALA A 145 -17.54 -3.63 -0.83
C ALA A 145 -18.73 -2.66 -0.88
N ASN A 146 -18.51 -1.41 -1.32
CA ASN A 146 -19.48 -0.33 -1.31
C ASN A 146 -20.13 -0.11 0.07
N LYS A 147 -19.30 -0.14 1.12
CA LYS A 147 -19.67 0.15 2.51
C LYS A 147 -18.84 1.31 3.04
N THR A 148 -19.39 2.00 4.02
CA THR A 148 -18.69 3.03 4.78
C THR A 148 -18.34 2.49 6.16
N VAL A 149 -17.13 2.78 6.62
CA VAL A 149 -16.70 2.50 7.98
C VAL A 149 -16.18 3.78 8.61
N ARG A 150 -16.68 4.10 9.80
CA ARG A 150 -16.11 5.16 10.63
C ARG A 150 -15.23 4.50 11.67
N VAL A 151 -14.05 5.06 11.89
CA VAL A 151 -13.14 4.58 12.93
C VAL A 151 -12.79 5.77 13.81
N THR A 152 -13.00 5.60 15.10
CA THR A 152 -12.68 6.55 16.16
C THR A 152 -11.70 5.89 17.12
N HIS A 153 -10.71 6.64 17.59
CA HIS A 153 -9.70 6.15 18.53
C HIS A 153 -9.73 7.00 19.79
N TYR A 154 -9.78 6.35 20.95
CA TYR A 154 -9.71 7.00 22.26
C TYR A 154 -8.88 6.13 23.20
N ASP A 155 -7.85 6.71 23.79
CA ASP A 155 -6.80 6.01 24.56
C ASP A 155 -6.26 4.78 23.82
N GLU A 156 -6.51 3.57 24.33
CA GLU A 156 -6.05 2.30 23.75
C GLU A 156 -7.21 1.53 23.10
N THR A 157 -8.34 2.20 22.84
CA THR A 157 -9.56 1.59 22.32
C THR A 157 -9.93 2.14 20.94
N VAL A 158 -10.15 1.23 19.99
CA VAL A 158 -10.63 1.51 18.65
C VAL A 158 -12.12 1.19 18.56
N PHE A 159 -12.92 2.19 18.22
CA PHE A 159 -14.34 2.07 17.93
C PHE A 159 -14.57 2.10 16.42
N VAL A 160 -15.33 1.13 15.92
CA VAL A 160 -15.62 0.97 14.49
C VAL A 160 -17.12 0.98 14.28
N ASP A 161 -17.65 2.05 13.68
CA ASP A 161 -19.05 2.10 13.27
C ASP A 161 -19.19 1.54 11.86
N PHE A 162 -19.93 0.44 11.74
CA PHE A 162 -20.13 -0.27 10.49
C PHE A 162 -21.51 -0.93 10.46
N ALA A 163 -22.24 -0.74 9.36
CA ALA A 163 -23.55 -1.36 9.12
C ALA A 163 -24.54 -1.19 10.31
N GLY A 164 -24.56 0.01 10.91
CA GLY A 164 -25.46 0.34 12.02
C GLY A 164 -25.04 -0.20 13.40
N HIS A 165 -23.86 -0.80 13.50
CA HIS A 165 -23.32 -1.35 14.74
C HIS A 165 -21.98 -0.69 15.08
N THR A 166 -21.66 -0.60 16.36
CA THR A 166 -20.35 -0.15 16.84
C THR A 166 -19.60 -1.35 17.42
N TYR A 167 -18.43 -1.62 16.88
CA TYR A 167 -17.52 -2.67 17.34
C TYR A 167 -16.35 -2.05 18.09
N GLN A 168 -15.94 -2.68 19.19
CA GLN A 168 -14.84 -2.20 20.03
C GLN A 168 -13.68 -3.19 19.98
N PHE A 169 -12.46 -2.65 19.90
CA PHE A 169 -11.21 -3.41 19.91
C PHE A 169 -10.19 -2.69 20.78
N ASN A 170 -9.28 -3.45 21.41
CA ASN A 170 -8.02 -2.87 21.87
C ASN A 170 -7.18 -2.45 20.65
N GLU A 171 -6.36 -1.41 20.79
CA GLU A 171 -5.50 -0.91 19.72
C GLU A 171 -4.62 -2.03 19.16
N ASP A 172 -3.97 -2.81 20.01
CA ASP A 172 -3.05 -3.87 19.59
C ASP A 172 -3.74 -5.01 18.84
N ASP A 173 -5.00 -5.31 19.18
CA ASP A 173 -5.78 -6.38 18.57
C ASP A 173 -6.49 -5.94 17.28
N PHE A 174 -6.62 -4.63 17.03
CA PHE A 174 -7.38 -4.10 15.91
C PHE A 174 -6.71 -4.43 14.56
N THR A 175 -7.35 -5.29 13.76
CA THR A 175 -6.88 -5.69 12.43
C THR A 175 -8.07 -5.92 11.49
N LEU A 176 -7.84 -5.94 10.17
CA LEU A 176 -8.88 -6.33 9.21
C LEU A 176 -9.46 -7.72 9.51
N SER A 177 -8.65 -8.66 10.01
CA SER A 177 -9.13 -10.00 10.38
C SER A 177 -10.03 -9.96 11.62
N ALA A 178 -9.63 -9.24 12.67
CA ALA A 178 -10.44 -9.04 13.87
C ALA A 178 -11.77 -8.35 13.53
N PHE A 179 -11.72 -7.32 12.68
CA PHE A 179 -12.91 -6.62 12.21
C PHE A 179 -13.84 -7.51 11.38
N LYS A 180 -13.31 -8.32 10.45
CA LYS A 180 -14.08 -9.33 9.70
C LYS A 180 -14.80 -10.29 10.64
N LYS A 181 -14.08 -10.80 11.65
CA LYS A 181 -14.62 -11.74 12.63
C LYS A 181 -15.74 -11.11 13.47
N ALA A 182 -15.54 -9.89 13.96
CA ALA A 182 -16.52 -9.21 14.81
C ALA A 182 -17.77 -8.78 14.04
N SER A 183 -17.61 -8.27 12.82
CA SER A 183 -18.75 -7.81 11.99
C SER A 183 -19.52 -8.93 11.30
N GLY A 184 -18.92 -10.11 11.17
CA GLY A 184 -19.46 -11.19 10.33
C GLY A 184 -19.47 -10.86 8.83
N PHE A 185 -18.92 -9.71 8.43
CA PHE A 185 -18.94 -9.27 7.03
C PHE A 185 -17.77 -9.85 6.24
N TYR A 186 -18.09 -10.46 5.09
CA TYR A 186 -17.09 -11.05 4.22
C TYR A 186 -16.63 -10.06 3.14
N PHE A 187 -15.49 -9.38 3.39
CA PHE A 187 -14.81 -8.59 2.35
C PHE A 187 -14.12 -9.54 1.36
N LYS A 188 -14.83 -9.85 0.26
CA LYS A 188 -14.34 -10.71 -0.82
C LYS A 188 -13.02 -10.16 -1.38
N ASN A 189 -12.11 -11.08 -1.72
CA ASN A 189 -10.87 -10.78 -2.44
C ASN A 189 -9.96 -9.75 -1.74
N ALA A 190 -10.07 -9.55 -0.43
CA ALA A 190 -9.27 -8.56 0.30
C ALA A 190 -8.34 -9.24 1.31
N ARG A 191 -7.03 -9.07 1.13
CA ARG A 191 -5.97 -9.64 1.99
C ARG A 191 -4.98 -8.55 2.42
N THR A 192 -4.35 -8.72 3.57
CA THR A 192 -3.31 -7.82 4.07
C THR A 192 -1.94 -8.47 3.99
N HIS A 193 -0.90 -7.66 3.77
CA HIS A 193 0.49 -8.08 3.83
C HIS A 193 1.24 -7.12 4.74
N LYS A 194 1.65 -7.59 5.92
CA LYS A 194 2.43 -6.81 6.87
C LYS A 194 3.89 -7.27 6.87
N PRO A 195 4.86 -6.36 7.09
CA PRO A 195 6.22 -6.78 7.37
C PRO A 195 6.27 -7.60 8.68
N PRO A 196 7.28 -8.45 8.87
CA PRO A 196 7.46 -9.17 10.13
C PRO A 196 7.70 -8.20 11.29
N SER A 197 7.22 -8.57 12.47
CA SER A 197 7.51 -7.83 13.72
C SER A 197 9.03 -7.77 13.96
N PRO A 198 9.58 -6.65 14.46
CA PRO A 198 8.91 -5.45 14.97
C PRO A 198 8.74 -4.32 13.94
N HIS A 199 8.86 -4.60 12.64
CA HIS A 199 8.92 -3.55 11.62
C HIS A 199 7.56 -2.94 11.33
N LYS A 200 7.55 -1.60 11.13
CA LYS A 200 6.32 -0.85 10.81
C LYS A 200 6.03 -0.82 9.31
N SER A 201 7.05 -0.91 8.45
CA SER A 201 6.88 -0.97 7.00
C SER A 201 7.93 -1.86 6.33
N TYR A 202 7.78 -2.16 5.03
CA TYR A 202 8.78 -2.93 4.28
C TYR A 202 10.04 -2.09 4.05
N LYS A 203 9.91 -0.77 3.91
CA LYS A 203 11.07 0.14 3.92
C LYS A 203 11.84 0.06 5.24
N ASP A 204 11.15 0.03 6.38
CA ASP A 204 11.78 -0.08 7.70
C ASP A 204 12.50 -1.43 7.87
N LEU A 205 11.90 -2.52 7.38
CA LEU A 205 12.55 -3.83 7.31
C LEU A 205 13.86 -3.75 6.51
N LEU A 206 13.84 -3.24 5.30
CA LEU A 206 15.05 -3.14 4.46
C LEU A 206 16.13 -2.26 5.08
N LYS A 207 15.75 -1.15 5.73
CA LYS A 207 16.71 -0.31 6.48
C LYS A 207 17.38 -1.07 7.62
N SER A 208 16.68 -1.99 8.27
CA SER A 208 17.26 -2.77 9.37
C SER A 208 18.27 -3.81 8.88
N VAL A 209 18.00 -4.45 7.73
CA VAL A 209 18.88 -5.48 7.15
C VAL A 209 20.20 -4.86 6.67
N ASN A 210 20.16 -3.66 6.08
CA ASN A 210 21.36 -3.01 5.55
C ASN A 210 22.16 -2.20 6.59
N ARG A 211 21.70 -2.15 7.84
CA ARG A 211 22.44 -1.54 8.97
C ARG A 211 23.13 -2.57 9.85
N ALA A 212 22.82 -3.85 9.68
CA ALA A 212 23.51 -4.97 10.30
C ALA A 212 24.74 -5.35 9.47
#